data_AF-A0A3D5KNW2-F1
#
_entry.id   AF-A0A3D5KNW2-F1
#
_cell.length_a   1.000
_cell.length_b   1.000
_cell.length_c   1.000
_cell.angle_alpha   90.00
_cell.angle_beta   90.00
_cell.angle_gamma   90.00
#
_symmetry.space_group_name_H-M   'P 1'
#
loop_
_entity.id
_entity.type
_entity.pdbx_description
1 polymer ?
#
loop_
_entity_poly.entity_id
_entity_poly.type
_entity_poly.pdbx_seq_one_letter_code
_entity_poly.pdbx_strand_id
1 'polypeptide(L)' 'MYADRKNYPLEKVTVNVSMEKKNESTLFIRNITLEGNLTEESRARLLEIANRCPVHTTLTHPINITTELQ' A
#
# COMPACT_ATOMS: atom_id res chain seq x y z
N MET A 1 -8.06 -10.77 -4.09
CA MET A 1 -8.87 -9.67 -4.71
C MET A 1 -7.98 -8.89 -5.68
N TYR A 2 -8.53 -8.34 -6.79
CA TYR A 2 -7.84 -7.90 -8.03
C TYR A 2 -6.99 -8.98 -8.73
N ALA A 3 -5.93 -9.50 -8.10
CA ALA A 3 -5.09 -10.57 -8.66
C ALA A 3 -5.92 -11.82 -9.02
N ASP A 4 -6.72 -12.31 -8.07
CA ASP A 4 -7.64 -13.44 -8.31
C ASP A 4 -8.67 -13.14 -9.40
N ARG A 5 -9.20 -11.90 -9.45
CA ARG A 5 -10.19 -11.49 -10.48
C ARG A 5 -9.56 -11.45 -11.88
N LYS A 6 -8.25 -11.23 -11.97
CA LYS A 6 -7.48 -11.22 -13.21
C LYS A 6 -6.77 -12.54 -13.48
N ASN A 7 -6.98 -13.56 -12.62
CA ASN A 7 -6.28 -14.85 -12.67
C ASN A 7 -4.75 -14.70 -12.74
N TYR A 8 -4.19 -13.73 -12.03
CA TYR A 8 -2.73 -13.61 -11.94
C TYR A 8 -2.19 -14.71 -11.03
N PRO A 9 -1.08 -15.40 -11.43
CA PRO A 9 -0.44 -16.44 -10.62
C PRO A 9 0.40 -15.82 -9.51
N LEU A 10 -0.23 -14.97 -8.69
CA LEU A 10 0.33 -14.36 -7.51
C LEU A 10 0.16 -15.36 -6.35
N GLU A 11 1.26 -15.84 -5.81
CA GLU A 11 1.26 -16.85 -4.75
C GLU A 11 1.27 -16.20 -3.37
N LYS A 12 2.06 -15.14 -3.21
CA LYS A 12 2.21 -14.46 -1.93
C LYS A 12 2.54 -12.97 -2.09
N VAL A 13 1.99 -12.18 -1.18
CA VAL A 13 2.28 -10.76 -1.04
C VAL A 13 2.79 -10.52 0.38
N THR A 14 3.94 -9.87 0.48
CA THR A 14 4.47 -9.38 1.77
C THR A 14 4.56 -7.86 1.70
N VAL A 15 4.01 -7.17 2.70
CA VAL A 15 4.09 -5.71 2.82
C VAL A 15 4.76 -5.36 4.14
N ASN A 16 5.92 -4.73 4.07
CA ASN A 16 6.59 -4.16 5.24
C ASN A 16 6.31 -2.67 5.27
N VAL A 17 5.81 -2.18 6.40
CA VAL A 17 5.47 -0.77 6.62
C VAL A 17 6.33 -0.21 7.73
N SER A 18 6.96 0.94 7.48
CA SER A 18 7.65 1.72 8.49
C SER A 18 7.21 3.18 8.43
N MET A 19 7.35 3.86 9.56
CA MET A 19 7.02 5.27 9.69
C MET A 19 8.18 6.00 10.35
N GLU A 20 8.61 7.09 9.74
CA GLU A 20 9.70 7.93 10.22
C GLU A 20 9.21 9.37 10.34
N LYS A 21 9.64 10.08 11.38
CA LYS A 21 9.47 11.54 11.43
C LYS A 21 10.64 12.19 10.73
N LYS A 22 10.36 13.02 9.73
CA LYS A 22 11.36 13.78 8.97
C LYS A 22 11.01 15.25 9.01
N ASN A 23 11.72 16.02 9.85
CA ASN A 23 11.45 17.43 10.13
C ASN A 23 9.97 17.64 10.50
N GLU A 24 9.24 18.43 9.71
CA GLU A 24 7.82 18.74 9.87
C GLU A 24 6.89 17.76 9.14
N SER A 25 7.42 16.67 8.58
CA SER A 25 6.66 15.69 7.82
C SER A 25 6.78 14.28 8.43
N THR A 26 5.75 13.47 8.24
CA THR A 26 5.79 12.04 8.54
C THR A 26 6.04 11.29 7.23
N LEU A 27 7.12 10.53 7.16
CA LEU A 27 7.44 9.65 6.05
C LEU A 27 6.85 8.27 6.32
N PHE A 28 5.89 7.87 5.48
CA PHE A 28 5.27 6.55 5.54
C PHE A 28 5.82 5.69 4.40
N ILE A 29 6.62 4.68 4.74
CA ILE A 29 7.35 3.85 3.77
C ILE A 29 6.65 2.50 3.66
N ARG A 30 6.46 2.03 2.42
CA ARG A 30 5.86 0.73 2.11
C ARG A 30 6.78 -0.05 1.17
N ASN A 31 7.26 -1.19 1.63
CA ASN A 31 8.03 -2.12 0.80
C ASN A 31 7.14 -3.32 0.48
N ILE A 32 6.83 -3.50 -0.80
CA ILE A 32 5.93 -4.56 -1.28
C ILE A 32 6.75 -5.60 -2.02
N THR A 33 6.62 -6.85 -1.61
CA THR A 33 7.22 -8.01 -2.26
C THR A 33 6.11 -8.89 -2.83
N LEU A 34 6.22 -9.23 -4.11
CA LEU A 34 5.28 -10.07 -4.85
C LEU A 34 5.99 -11.35 -5.28
N GLU A 35 5.47 -12.50 -4.85
CA GLU A 35 5.98 -13.84 -5.18
C GLU A 35 4.97 -14.56 -6.09
N GLY A 36 5.47 -15.26 -7.11
CA GLY A 36 4.69 -15.93 -8.14
C GLY A 36 5.14 -15.60 -9.57
N ASN A 37 4.58 -16.29 -10.56
CA ASN A 37 4.98 -16.17 -11.98
C ASN A 37 4.35 -14.97 -12.68
N LEU A 38 4.72 -13.76 -12.23
CA LEU A 38 4.14 -12.51 -12.69
C LEU A 38 4.97 -11.86 -13.79
N THR A 39 4.32 -11.40 -14.86
CA THR A 39 4.95 -10.52 -15.86
C THR A 39 5.17 -9.13 -15.28
N GLU A 40 6.09 -8.36 -15.86
CA GLU A 40 6.32 -6.98 -15.47
C GLU A 40 5.05 -6.11 -15.60
N GLU A 41 4.20 -6.34 -16.60
CA GLU A 41 2.93 -5.61 -16.70
C GLU A 41 1.99 -5.92 -15.54
N SER A 42 1.89 -7.20 -15.15
CA SER A 42 1.04 -7.61 -14.02
C SER A 42 1.57 -7.05 -12.69
N ARG A 43 2.90 -7.01 -12.50
CA ARG A 43 3.57 -6.40 -11.34
C ARG A 43 3.27 -4.90 -11.27
N ALA A 44 3.42 -4.18 -12.39
CA ALA A 44 3.11 -2.75 -12.46
C ALA A 44 1.65 -2.46 -12.13
N ARG A 45 0.72 -3.28 -12.63
CA ARG A 45 -0.71 -3.16 -12.29
C ARG A 45 -1.01 -3.44 -10.82
N LEU A 46 -0.37 -4.46 -10.23
CA LEU A 46 -0.54 -4.74 -8.80
C LEU A 46 -0.01 -3.59 -7.93
N LEU A 47 1.09 -2.96 -8.32
CA LEU A 47 1.60 -1.76 -7.65
C LEU A 47 0.64 -0.57 -7.75
N GLU A 48 0.07 -0.34 -8.94
CA GLU A 48 -0.95 0.72 -9.14
C GLU A 48 -2.16 0.50 -8.21
N ILE A 49 -2.64 -0.74 -8.11
CA ILE A 49 -3.74 -1.09 -7.21
C ILE A 49 -3.34 -0.95 -5.74
N ALA A 50 -2.10 -1.28 -5.38
CA ALA A 50 -1.59 -1.08 -4.02
C ALA A 50 -1.57 0.40 -3.61
N ASN A 51 -1.46 1.33 -4.56
CA ASN A 51 -1.57 2.78 -4.32
C ASN A 51 -3.02 3.27 -4.25
N ARG A 52 -4.00 2.45 -4.60
CA ARG A 52 -5.43 2.78 -4.45
C ARG A 52 -6.04 2.20 -3.17
N CYS A 53 -5.21 1.71 -2.24
CA CYS A 53 -5.72 1.13 -1.00
C CYS A 53 -6.29 2.23 -0.08
N PRO A 54 -7.35 1.95 0.71
CA PRO A 54 -7.99 2.92 1.58
C PRO A 54 -7.03 3.65 2.53
N VAL A 55 -5.98 2.95 3.00
CA VAL A 55 -4.95 3.52 3.86
C VAL A 55 -4.14 4.59 3.13
N HIS A 56 -3.73 4.35 1.87
CA HIS A 56 -3.02 5.35 1.08
C HIS A 56 -3.91 6.58 0.85
N THR A 57 -5.18 6.38 0.50
CA THR A 57 -6.13 7.49 0.34
C THR A 57 -6.26 8.29 1.62
N THR A 58 -6.40 7.63 2.78
CA THR A 58 -6.49 8.31 4.08
C THR A 58 -5.25 9.15 4.35
N LEU A 59 -4.05 8.61 4.10
CA LEU A 59 -2.78 9.27 4.39
C LEU A 59 -2.37 10.37 3.39
N THR A 60 -3.00 10.44 2.22
CA THR A 60 -2.68 11.42 1.16
C THR A 60 -3.69 12.55 1.02
N HIS A 61 -4.75 12.56 1.83
CA HIS A 61 -5.75 13.63 1.89
C HIS A 61 -5.66 14.36 3.25
N PRO A 62 -6.29 15.53 3.41
CA PRO A 62 -6.41 16.17 4.71
C PRO A 62 -7.07 15.23 5.73
N ILE A 63 -6.39 15.01 6.85
CA ILE A 63 -6.90 14.19 7.96
C ILE A 63 -7.23 15.14 9.12
N ASN A 64 -8.47 15.09 9.59
CA ASN A 64 -8.85 15.74 10.85
C ASN A 64 -8.83 14.69 11.96
N ILE A 65 -8.08 14.94 13.04
CA ILE A 65 -7.98 14.05 14.19
C ILE A 65 -8.55 14.79 15.40
N THR A 66 -9.61 14.24 16.00
CA THR A 66 -10.20 14.73 17.26
C THR A 66 -9.86 13.75 18.38
N THR A 67 -9.30 14.26 19.48
CA THR A 67 -8.94 13.47 20.66
C THR A 67 -9.59 14.10 21.88
N GLU A 68 -10.31 13.32 22.67
CA GLU A 68 -10.94 13.76 23.92
C GLU A 68 -10.44 12.88 25.08
N LEU A 69 -10.15 13.51 26.21
CA LEU A 69 -9.84 12.83 27.47
C LEU A 69 -11.12 12.78 28.30
N GLN A 70 -11.50 11.59 28.78
CA GLN A 70 -12.65 11.39 29.67
C GLN A 70 -12.25 11.48 31.14
#